data_AF-A0A7T8JZ65-F1
#
_entry.id   AF-A0A7T8JZ65-F1
#
_cell.length_a   1.000
_cell.length_b   1.000
_cell.length_c   1.000
_cell.angle_alpha   90.00
_cell.angle_beta   90.00
_cell.angle_gamma   90.00
#
_symmetry.space_group_name_H-M   'P 1'
#
loop_
_entity.id
_entity.type
_entity.pdbx_description
1 polymer ?
#
loop_
_entity_poly.entity_id
_entity_poly.type
_entity_poly.pdbx_seq_one_letter_code
_entity_poly.pdbx_strand_id
1 'polypeptide(L)' 'MVWAGMASDGNRAPLIFVEEGVKVDQAVYFYLLSEEVVPWVQREYQPTPLVFQQDGDPSHTSK' A
#
# COMPACT_ATOMS: atom_id res chain seq x y z
N MET A 1 -0.09 13.92 -1.58
CA MET A 1 -0.91 12.81 -2.17
C MET A 1 -1.34 11.90 -1.03
N VAL A 2 -2.38 11.07 -1.17
CA VAL A 2 -2.77 10.10 -0.14
C VAL A 2 -2.84 8.72 -0.77
N TRP A 3 -2.23 7.73 -0.12
CA TRP A 3 -2.47 6.32 -0.43
C TRP A 3 -3.57 5.78 0.48
N ALA A 4 -4.48 4.99 -0.09
CA ALA A 4 -5.58 4.38 0.63
C ALA A 4 -5.79 2.94 0.13
N GLY A 5 -6.06 2.04 1.07
CA GLY A 5 -6.39 0.65 0.79
C GLY A 5 -7.67 0.23 1.54
N MET A 6 -8.42 -0.68 0.95
CA MET A 6 -9.63 -1.26 1.54
C MET A 6 -9.68 -2.75 1.24
N ALA A 7 -10.14 -3.54 2.20
CA ALA A 7 -10.37 -4.97 2.06
C ALA A 7 -11.85 -5.28 1.78
N SER A 8 -12.12 -6.49 1.31
CA SER A 8 -13.47 -6.94 0.92
C SER A 8 -14.46 -7.07 2.08
N ASP A 9 -13.95 -7.16 3.31
CA ASP A 9 -14.73 -7.16 4.55
C ASP A 9 -15.08 -5.73 5.04
N GLY A 10 -14.64 -4.71 4.31
CA GLY A 10 -14.86 -3.30 4.63
C GLY A 10 -13.84 -2.69 5.59
N ASN A 11 -12.86 -3.47 6.06
CA ASN A 11 -11.75 -2.95 6.85
C ASN A 11 -10.81 -2.10 5.96
N ARG A 12 -10.23 -1.06 6.54
CA ARG A 12 -9.51 -0.01 5.81
C ARG A 12 -8.09 0.08 6.32
N ALA A 13 -7.15 0.22 5.39
CA ALA A 13 -5.80 0.59 5.77
C ALA A 13 -5.79 2.01 6.36
N PRO A 14 -4.85 2.31 7.28
CA PRO A 14 -4.56 3.68 7.65
C PRO A 14 -4.33 4.54 6.40
N LEU A 15 -4.79 5.80 6.43
CA LEU A 15 -4.49 6.75 5.37
C LEU A 15 -3.02 7.14 5.47
N ILE A 16 -2.26 6.87 4.40
CA ILE A 16 -0.83 7.20 4.35
C ILE A 16 -0.67 8.48 3.56
N PHE A 17 -0.22 9.53 4.25
CA PHE A 17 -0.03 10.85 3.66
C PHE A 17 1.36 10.94 3.06
N VAL A 18 1.41 11.22 1.77
CA VAL A 18 2.65 11.52 1.04
C VAL A 18 2.81 13.04 1.02
N GLU A 19 3.97 13.51 1.48
CA GLU A 19 4.31 14.93 1.55
C GLU A 19 4.09 15.65 0.21
N GLU A 20 3.77 16.94 0.28
CA GLU A 20 3.53 17.75 -0.90
C GLU A 20 4.79 17.86 -1.77
N GLY A 21 4.62 17.74 -3.09
CA GLY A 21 5.71 17.79 -4.05
C GLY A 21 6.52 16.49 -4.18
N VAL A 22 6.32 15.50 -3.30
CA VAL A 22 6.94 14.18 -3.45
C VAL A 22 6.27 13.40 -4.58
N LYS A 23 7.09 12.99 -5.55
CA LYS A 23 6.67 12.07 -6.60
C LYS A 23 6.73 10.64 -6.07
N VAL A 24 5.63 9.91 -6.21
CA VAL A 24 5.61 8.47 -5.92
C VAL A 24 6.27 7.73 -7.08
N ASP A 25 7.56 7.45 -6.92
CA ASP A 25 8.31 6.56 -7.80
C ASP A 25 8.45 5.17 -7.17
N GLN A 26 9.24 4.31 -7.81
CA GLN A 26 9.51 2.96 -7.30
C GLN A 26 9.97 2.95 -5.84
N ALA A 27 10.91 3.83 -5.46
CA ALA A 27 11.54 3.77 -4.14
C ALA A 27 10.55 4.21 -3.06
N VAL A 28 9.81 5.29 -3.33
CA VAL A 28 8.77 5.78 -2.43
C VAL A 28 7.64 4.77 -2.31
N TYR A 29 7.21 4.15 -3.41
CA TYR A 29 6.14 3.16 -3.40
C TYR A 29 6.54 1.91 -2.63
N PHE A 30 7.76 1.39 -2.85
CA PHE A 30 8.28 0.25 -2.12
C PHE A 30 8.34 0.51 -0.61
N TYR A 31 8.87 1.68 -0.21
CA TYR A 31 8.94 2.08 1.20
C TYR A 31 7.55 2.15 1.84
N LEU A 32 6.58 2.76 1.15
CA LEU A 32 5.20 2.83 1.61
C LEU A 32 4.61 1.43 1.82
N LEU A 33 4.84 0.50 0.88
CA LEU A 33 4.35 -0.87 1.01
C LEU A 33 5.04 -1.61 2.15
N SER A 34 6.36 -1.52 2.30
CA SER A 34 7.12 -2.29 3.28
C SER A 34 6.87 -1.83 4.71
N GLU A 35 6.79 -0.51 4.92
CA GLU A 35 6.72 0.06 6.28
C GLU A 35 5.29 0.21 6.79
N GLU A 36 4.31 0.41 5.90
CA GLU A 36 2.95 0.72 6.32
C GLU A 36 1.96 -0.39 5.93
N VAL A 37 1.95 -0.78 4.65
CA VAL A 37 0.90 -1.67 4.12
C VAL A 37 1.13 -3.12 4.55
N VAL A 38 2.34 -3.64 4.40
CA VAL A 38 2.66 -5.02 4.80
C VAL A 38 2.43 -5.22 6.31
N PRO A 39 2.93 -4.37 7.22
CA PRO A 39 2.66 -4.54 8.65
C PRO A 39 1.19 -4.46 9.01
N TRP A 40 0.43 -3.57 8.36
CA TRP A 40 -1.02 -3.52 8.52
C TRP A 40 -1.68 -4.84 8.09
N VAL A 41 -1.35 -5.32 6.89
CA VAL A 41 -1.89 -6.60 6.38
C VAL A 41 -1.56 -7.76 7.31
N GLN A 42 -0.32 -7.82 7.78
CA GLN A 42 0.14 -8.88 8.67
C GLN A 42 -0.64 -8.88 9.99
N ARG A 43 -0.87 -7.70 10.58
CA ARG A 43 -1.60 -7.57 11.84
C ARG A 43 -3.08 -7.94 11.70
N GLU A 44 -3.74 -7.50 10.63
CA GLU A 44 -5.20 -7.62 10.51
C GLU A 44 -5.64 -8.97 9.92
N TYR A 45 -4.83 -9.58 9.05
CA TYR A 45 -5.30 -10.71 8.24
C TYR A 45 -4.48 -11.97 8.35
N GLN A 46 -3.28 -11.99 8.95
CA GLN A 46 -2.57 -13.25 9.11
C GLN A 46 -3.35 -14.22 10.01
N PRO A 47 -3.35 -15.53 9.67
CA PRO A 47 -2.57 -16.19 8.60
C PRO A 47 -3.31 -16.32 7.25
N THR A 48 -4.39 -15.58 7.04
CA THR A 48 -5.26 -15.67 5.87
C THR A 48 -4.51 -15.28 4.59
N PRO A 49 -4.54 -16.12 3.53
CA PRO A 49 -4.03 -15.72 2.22
C PRO A 49 -4.82 -14.55 1.65
N LEU A 50 -4.13 -13.62 0.99
CA LEU A 50 -4.72 -12.40 0.44
C LEU A 50 -4.23 -12.15 -0.97
N VAL A 51 -5.04 -11.42 -1.73
CA VAL A 51 -4.66 -10.87 -3.03
C VAL A 51 -4.57 -9.36 -2.89
N PHE A 52 -3.41 -8.80 -3.21
CA PHE A 52 -3.23 -7.36 -3.30
C PHE A 52 -3.52 -6.90 -4.73
N GLN A 53 -4.46 -5.98 -4.89
CA GLN A 53 -4.86 -5.42 -6.17
C GLN A 53 -4.40 -3.96 -6.25
N GLN A 54 -3.77 -3.61 -7.37
CA GLN A 54 -3.34 -2.26 -7.72
C GLN A 54 -3.49 -2.06 -9.25
N ASP A 55 -3.28 -0.84 -9.73
CA ASP A 55 -3.21 -0.58 -11.17
C ASP A 55 -1.81 -0.90 -11.75
N GLY A 56 -1.62 -0.61 -13.03
CA GLY A 56 -0.37 -0.85 -13.75
C GLY A 56 0.57 0.35 -13.84
N ASP A 57 0.54 1.30 -12.88
CA ASP A 57 1.48 2.42 -12.87
C ASP A 57 2.95 1.92 -12.94
N PRO A 58 3.86 2.62 -13.65
CA PRO A 58 5.26 2.20 -13.72
C PRO A 58 5.94 2.01 -12.36
N SER A 59 5.55 2.76 -11.32
CA SER A 59 6.07 2.60 -9.96
C SER A 59 5.53 1.34 -9.25
N HIS A 60 4.36 0.86 -9.65
CA HIS A 60 3.73 -0.33 -9.07
C HIS A 60 4.22 -1.64 -9.70
N THR A 61 4.80 -1.54 -10.91
CA THR A 61 5.27 -2.68 -11.71
C THR A 61 6.78 -2.70 -11.90
N SER A 62 7.49 -1.77 -11.27
CA SER A 62 8.96 -1.69 -11.26
C SER A 62 9.60 -2.86 -10.49
N LYS A 63 10.88 -3.15 -10.80
CA LYS A 63 11.63 -4.28 -10.24
C LYS A 63 12.12 -4.06 -8.82
#